data_AF-A0A183VHA8-F1
#
_entry.id   AF-A0A183VHA8-F1
#
_cell.length_a   1.000
_cell.length_b   1.000
_cell.length_c   1.000
_cell.angle_alpha   90.00
_cell.angle_beta   90.00
_cell.angle_gamma   90.00
#
_symmetry.space_group_name_H-M   'P 1'
#
loop_
_entity.id
_entity.type
_entity.pdbx_description
1 polymer ?
#
loop_
_entity_poly.entity_id
_entity_poly.type
_entity_poly.pdbx_seq_one_letter_code
_entity_poly.pdbx_strand_id
1 'polypeptide(L)'
;MLWIHGGSLKDGSAREWGKEGVVRNLVSRGVVVVIIQYRLGTLGFFTTMSDEFPPNLGMLDQVEAIKFVVAQISYFGGDPYRLTLFGQSAGAASVSAHTYSPLSQNLFQQAIMESGTIMTCLNGTLGESKNSENIAKLICNITMPATGNQLT
;
A
#
# COMPACT_ATOMS: atom_id res chain seq x y z
N MET A 1 -11.25 5.85 10.77
CA MET A 1 -9.96 6.23 10.16
C MET A 1 -9.15 4.97 9.91
N LEU A 2 -8.53 4.84 8.73
CA LEU A 2 -7.75 3.66 8.33
C LEU A 2 -6.28 4.04 8.14
N TRP A 3 -5.41 3.44 8.96
CA TRP A 3 -3.96 3.65 8.95
C TRP A 3 -3.25 2.71 7.98
N ILE A 4 -2.40 3.29 7.13
CA ILE A 4 -1.45 2.57 6.28
C ILE A 4 -0.04 2.87 6.80
N HIS A 5 0.66 1.83 7.26
CA HIS A 5 1.99 2.00 7.84
C HIS A 5 3.05 2.31 6.77
N GLY A 6 4.10 3.02 7.21
CA GLY A 6 5.30 3.30 6.42
C GLY A 6 6.28 2.12 6.37
N GLY A 7 7.57 2.41 6.12
CA GLY A 7 8.63 1.39 6.02
C GLY A 7 9.13 1.15 4.60
N SER A 8 9.13 2.19 3.76
CA SER A 8 9.65 2.16 2.37
C SER A 8 9.07 1.05 1.49
N LEU A 9 7.85 0.58 1.80
CA LEU A 9 7.20 -0.59 1.19
C LEU A 9 7.99 -1.91 1.33
N LYS A 10 9.01 -1.95 2.19
CA LYS A 10 9.92 -3.10 2.38
C LYS A 10 9.83 -3.68 3.79
N ASP A 11 9.41 -2.85 4.75
CA ASP A 11 9.31 -3.20 6.16
C ASP A 11 8.08 -2.51 6.79
N GLY A 12 7.86 -2.75 8.08
CA GLY A 12 6.80 -2.16 8.88
C GLY A 12 5.69 -3.15 9.22
N SER A 13 4.87 -2.78 10.20
CA SER A 13 3.74 -3.61 10.60
C SER A 13 2.66 -2.81 11.32
N ALA A 14 1.41 -3.22 11.14
CA ALA A 14 0.24 -2.84 11.92
C ALA A 14 0.47 -3.02 13.43
N ARG A 15 1.33 -3.97 13.85
CA ARG A 15 1.68 -4.18 15.26
C ARG A 15 2.47 -3.01 15.86
N GLU A 16 3.22 -2.27 15.04
CA GLU A 16 3.99 -1.10 15.48
C GLU A 16 3.06 0.01 15.97
N TRP A 17 1.86 0.08 15.40
CA TRP A 17 0.78 0.93 15.87
C TRP A 17 -0.02 0.20 16.96
N GLY A 18 0.57 0.15 18.16
CA GLY A 18 -0.06 -0.39 19.35
C GLY A 18 -1.28 0.41 19.83
N LYS A 19 -1.94 -0.08 20.88
CA LYS A 19 -3.16 0.54 21.44
C LYS A 19 -2.91 1.93 22.05
N GLU A 20 -1.70 2.18 22.55
CA GLU A 20 -1.38 3.42 23.26
C GLU A 20 -1.10 4.61 22.33
N GLY A 21 -0.99 5.81 22.89
CA GLY A 21 -0.66 7.02 22.14
C GLY A 21 -1.78 7.45 21.19
N VAL A 22 -1.48 7.50 19.88
CA VAL A 22 -2.38 8.03 18.85
C VAL A 22 -3.67 7.22 18.76
N VAL A 23 -3.60 5.89 18.78
CA VAL A 23 -4.79 5.02 18.68
C VAL A 23 -5.73 5.28 19.86
N ARG A 24 -5.23 5.25 21.09
CA ARG A 24 -6.01 5.58 22.29
C ARG A 24 -6.62 6.98 22.24
N ASN A 25 -5.85 7.96 21.76
CA ASN A 25 -6.35 9.33 21.63
C ASN A 25 -7.53 9.43 20.67
N LEU A 26 -7.41 8.83 19.48
CA LEU A 26 -8.47 8.83 18.47
C LEU A 26 -9.73 8.09 18.97
N VAL A 27 -9.56 6.90 19.55
CA VAL A 27 -10.68 6.11 20.09
C VAL A 27 -11.40 6.85 21.22
N SER A 28 -10.68 7.56 22.11
CA SER A 28 -11.30 8.38 23.16
C SER A 28 -12.16 9.53 22.63
N ARG A 29 -12.01 9.90 21.36
CA ARG A 29 -12.80 10.92 20.65
C ARG A 29 -13.91 10.33 19.79
N GLY A 30 -14.23 9.04 19.97
CA GLY A 30 -15.28 8.34 19.25
C GLY A 30 -14.89 7.91 17.83
N VAL A 31 -13.60 7.81 17.51
CA VAL A 31 -13.13 7.36 16.20
C VAL A 31 -12.88 5.86 16.21
N VAL A 32 -13.48 5.13 15.25
CA VAL A 32 -13.06 3.75 14.94
C VAL A 32 -11.76 3.79 14.15
N VAL A 33 -10.71 3.17 14.68
CA VAL A 33 -9.39 3.10 14.05
C VAL A 33 -9.17 1.70 13.49
N VAL A 34 -8.82 1.62 12.21
CA VAL A 34 -8.43 0.37 11.53
C VAL A 34 -6.98 0.49 11.10
N ILE A 35 -6.21 -0.58 11.28
CA ILE A 35 -4.79 -0.63 10.95
C ILE A 35 -4.58 -1.88 10.10
N ILE A 36 -4.06 -1.72 8.88
CA ILE A 36 -3.99 -2.82 7.90
C ILE A 36 -2.56 -3.33 7.72
N GLN A 37 -2.45 -4.60 7.32
CA GLN A 37 -1.24 -5.18 6.75
C GLN A 37 -1.36 -5.23 5.23
N TYR A 38 -0.23 -5.14 4.53
CA TYR A 38 -0.12 -5.37 3.10
C TYR A 38 1.22 -6.06 2.80
N ARG A 39 1.34 -6.73 1.64
CA ARG A 39 2.61 -7.37 1.26
C ARG A 39 3.72 -6.34 1.06
N LEU A 40 4.92 -6.70 1.49
CA LEU A 40 6.11 -5.85 1.47
C LEU A 40 7.22 -6.45 0.61
N GLY A 41 8.17 -5.61 0.22
CA GLY A 41 9.37 -6.01 -0.50
C GLY A 41 9.06 -6.77 -1.79
N THR A 42 9.87 -7.79 -2.08
CA THR A 42 9.71 -8.64 -3.27
C THR A 42 8.33 -9.29 -3.34
N LEU A 43 7.74 -9.70 -2.21
CA LEU A 43 6.42 -10.35 -2.21
C LEU A 43 5.28 -9.41 -2.58
N GLY A 44 5.45 -8.10 -2.35
CA GLY A 44 4.44 -7.09 -2.68
C GLY A 44 4.69 -6.35 -3.99
N PHE A 45 5.93 -6.24 -4.43
CA PHE A 45 6.31 -5.27 -5.48
C PHE A 45 7.26 -5.83 -6.55
N PHE A 46 7.61 -7.12 -6.49
CA PHE A 46 8.27 -7.77 -7.62
C PHE A 46 7.34 -7.84 -8.82
N THR A 47 7.86 -7.56 -10.01
CA THR A 47 7.08 -7.64 -11.25
C THR A 47 7.96 -7.85 -12.47
N THR A 48 7.46 -8.61 -13.44
CA THR A 48 7.99 -8.69 -14.81
C THR A 48 7.16 -7.87 -15.79
N MET A 49 6.19 -7.09 -15.30
CA MET A 49 5.18 -6.38 -16.10
C MET A 49 4.39 -7.31 -17.03
N SER A 50 4.26 -8.59 -16.64
CA SER A 50 3.43 -9.59 -17.31
C SER A 50 2.36 -10.11 -16.35
N ASP A 51 1.39 -10.87 -16.90
CA ASP A 51 0.28 -11.43 -16.11
C ASP A 51 0.74 -12.45 -15.05
N GLU A 52 1.89 -13.09 -15.25
CA GLU A 52 2.44 -14.06 -14.30
C GLU A 52 2.98 -13.36 -13.03
N PHE A 53 3.61 -12.19 -13.19
CA PHE A 53 4.08 -11.35 -12.08
C PHE A 53 3.62 -9.90 -12.27
N PRO A 54 2.34 -9.60 -11.99
CA PRO A 54 1.77 -8.27 -12.18
C PRO A 54 2.35 -7.27 -11.17
N PRO A 55 2.39 -5.97 -11.51
CA PRO A 55 2.91 -4.95 -10.61
C PRO A 55 1.96 -4.68 -9.43
N ASN A 56 2.51 -4.10 -8.37
CA ASN A 56 1.76 -3.44 -7.30
C ASN A 56 0.85 -4.35 -6.45
N LEU A 57 1.21 -5.63 -6.28
CA LEU A 57 0.46 -6.56 -5.43
C LEU A 57 0.23 -6.02 -4.00
N GLY A 58 1.22 -5.36 -3.40
CA GLY A 58 1.08 -4.71 -2.09
C GLY A 58 0.09 -3.53 -2.10
N MET A 59 -0.03 -2.79 -3.21
CA MET A 59 -1.09 -1.76 -3.34
C MET A 59 -2.46 -2.40 -3.52
N LEU A 60 -2.56 -3.51 -4.25
CA LEU A 60 -3.82 -4.23 -4.43
C LEU A 60 -4.31 -4.83 -3.11
N ASP A 61 -3.42 -5.27 -2.23
CA ASP A 61 -3.79 -5.65 -0.86
C ASP A 61 -4.43 -4.48 -0.10
N GLN A 62 -3.87 -3.27 -0.23
CA GLN A 62 -4.44 -2.07 0.39
C GLN A 62 -5.82 -1.75 -0.18
N VAL A 63 -6.03 -1.91 -1.50
CA VAL A 63 -7.36 -1.75 -2.13
C VAL A 63 -8.37 -2.72 -1.54
N GLU A 64 -8.04 -4.01 -1.46
CA GLU A 64 -8.94 -5.03 -0.91
C GLU A 64 -9.20 -4.81 0.58
N ALA A 65 -8.20 -4.37 1.34
CA ALA A 65 -8.39 -4.01 2.74
C ALA A 65 -9.35 -2.81 2.89
N ILE A 66 -9.24 -1.78 2.05
CA ILE A 66 -10.16 -0.64 2.06
C ILE A 66 -11.59 -1.11 1.72
N LYS A 67 -11.77 -1.93 0.67
CA LYS A 67 -13.08 -2.50 0.32
C LYS A 67 -13.69 -3.30 1.46
N PHE A 68 -12.88 -4.15 2.10
CA PHE A 68 -13.30 -4.93 3.26
C PHE A 68 -13.77 -4.01 4.39
N VAL A 69 -13.01 -2.95 4.70
CA VAL A 69 -13.40 -1.99 5.72
C VAL A 69 -14.71 -1.30 5.36
N VAL A 70 -14.88 -0.79 4.14
CA VAL A 70 -16.13 -0.17 3.70
C VAL A 70 -17.33 -1.13 3.87
N ALA A 71 -17.15 -2.41 3.54
CA ALA A 71 -18.22 -3.41 3.63
C ALA A 71 -18.57 -3.80 5.08
N GLN A 72 -17.64 -3.67 6.03
CA GLN A 72 -17.79 -4.24 7.38
C GLN A 72 -17.81 -3.21 8.52
N ILE A 73 -17.32 -1.98 8.32
CA ILE A 73 -17.03 -1.07 9.44
C ILE A 73 -18.27 -0.63 10.21
N SER A 74 -19.45 -0.69 9.60
CA SER A 74 -20.73 -0.42 10.26
C SER A 74 -21.02 -1.37 11.43
N TYR A 75 -20.60 -2.64 11.34
CA TYR A 75 -20.74 -3.61 12.43
C TYR A 75 -19.85 -3.31 13.64
N PHE A 76 -18.85 -2.44 13.47
CA PHE A 76 -17.92 -2.01 14.52
C PHE A 76 -18.23 -0.59 15.00
N GLY A 77 -19.38 -0.02 14.61
CA GLY A 77 -19.79 1.34 14.99
C GLY A 77 -19.12 2.46 14.19
N GLY A 78 -18.49 2.15 13.07
CA GLY A 78 -17.97 3.15 12.13
C GLY A 78 -18.96 3.51 11.03
N ASP A 79 -18.70 4.62 10.35
CA ASP A 79 -19.50 5.09 9.22
C ASP A 79 -18.72 4.87 7.90
N PRO A 80 -19.19 4.00 6.98
CA PRO A 80 -18.49 3.73 5.73
C PRO A 80 -18.47 4.94 4.77
N TYR A 81 -19.32 5.95 4.99
CA TYR A 81 -19.35 7.19 4.21
C TYR A 81 -18.48 8.29 4.82
N ARG A 82 -17.80 8.02 5.93
CA ARG A 82 -16.85 8.93 6.60
C ARG A 82 -15.51 8.25 6.88
N LEU A 83 -14.99 7.58 5.87
CA LEU A 83 -13.67 6.95 5.90
C LEU A 83 -12.57 7.96 5.53
N THR A 84 -11.66 8.19 6.48
CA THR A 84 -10.39 8.89 6.27
C THR A 84 -9.26 7.87 6.14
N LEU A 85 -8.51 7.90 5.04
CA LEU A 85 -7.22 7.21 4.94
C LEU A 85 -6.12 8.10 5.51
N PHE A 86 -5.20 7.51 6.27
CA PHE A 86 -4.04 8.24 6.78
C PHE A 86 -2.82 7.34 6.88
N GLY A 87 -1.63 7.93 6.74
CA GLY A 87 -0.38 7.19 6.72
C GLY A 87 0.83 8.12 6.82
N GLN A 88 1.97 7.55 7.18
CA GLN A 88 3.26 8.25 7.29
C GLN A 88 4.33 7.65 6.36
N SER A 89 5.21 8.50 5.82
CA SER A 89 6.29 8.10 4.91
C SER A 89 5.75 7.29 3.70
N ALA A 90 6.20 6.05 3.51
CA ALA A 90 5.66 5.18 2.45
C ALA A 90 4.14 4.95 2.58
N GLY A 91 3.60 4.95 3.80
CA GLY A 91 2.16 4.89 4.04
C GLY A 91 1.44 6.17 3.58
N ALA A 92 2.05 7.35 3.78
CA ALA A 92 1.52 8.61 3.23
C ALA A 92 1.56 8.60 1.70
N ALA A 93 2.60 8.01 1.11
CA ALA A 93 2.69 7.84 -0.33
C ALA A 93 1.67 6.83 -0.87
N SER A 94 1.36 5.76 -0.14
CA SER A 94 0.23 4.87 -0.43
C SER A 94 -1.11 5.62 -0.38
N VAL A 95 -1.36 6.43 0.66
CA VAL A 95 -2.56 7.27 0.74
C VAL A 95 -2.63 8.21 -0.47
N SER A 96 -1.52 8.85 -0.82
CA SER A 96 -1.41 9.68 -2.02
C SER A 96 -1.76 8.89 -3.29
N ALA A 97 -1.22 7.68 -3.47
CA ALA A 97 -1.53 6.83 -4.61
C ALA A 97 -3.02 6.45 -4.69
N HIS A 98 -3.67 6.16 -3.56
CA HIS A 98 -5.11 5.87 -3.50
C HIS A 98 -5.97 7.07 -3.91
N THR A 99 -5.51 8.31 -3.71
CA THR A 99 -6.24 9.51 -4.19
C THR A 99 -6.26 9.64 -5.71
N TYR A 100 -5.31 9.01 -6.41
CA TYR A 100 -5.25 8.99 -7.88
C TYR A 100 -5.81 7.71 -8.50
N SER A 101 -5.88 6.62 -7.74
CA SER A 101 -6.22 5.31 -8.29
C SER A 101 -7.72 5.16 -8.56
N PRO A 102 -8.14 4.79 -9.78
CA PRO A 102 -9.55 4.51 -10.07
C PRO A 102 -10.08 3.30 -9.27
N LEU A 103 -9.20 2.38 -8.85
CA LEU A 103 -9.59 1.21 -8.04
C LEU A 103 -9.99 1.55 -6.61
N SER A 104 -9.55 2.71 -6.12
CA SER A 104 -9.89 3.22 -4.77
C SER A 104 -10.86 4.39 -4.81
N GLN A 105 -11.24 4.81 -6.02
CA GLN A 105 -12.17 5.90 -6.22
C GLN A 105 -13.49 5.57 -5.52
N ASN A 106 -14.03 6.55 -4.79
CA ASN A 106 -15.28 6.45 -4.02
C ASN A 106 -15.25 5.47 -2.83
N LEU A 107 -14.11 4.89 -2.47
CA LEU A 107 -14.00 4.03 -1.28
C LEU A 107 -13.71 4.81 0.02
N PHE A 108 -13.29 6.07 -0.08
CA PHE A 108 -12.98 6.94 1.05
C PHE A 108 -13.24 8.40 0.70
N GLN A 109 -13.35 9.26 1.73
CA GLN A 109 -13.76 10.66 1.54
C GLN A 109 -12.67 11.66 1.95
N GLN A 110 -11.71 11.24 2.77
CA GLN A 110 -10.70 12.13 3.33
C GLN A 110 -9.33 11.44 3.33
N ALA A 111 -8.26 12.23 3.20
CA ALA A 111 -6.88 11.74 3.18
C ALA A 111 -5.98 12.61 4.06
N ILE A 112 -5.09 11.99 4.83
CA ILE A 112 -4.02 12.66 5.59
C ILE A 112 -2.69 12.00 5.19
N MET A 113 -1.74 12.80 4.72
CA MET A 113 -0.45 12.34 4.19
C MET A 113 0.68 12.94 5.02
N GLU A 114 1.24 12.15 5.94
CA GLU A 114 2.29 12.61 6.85
C GLU A 114 3.68 12.33 6.25
N SER A 115 4.37 13.38 5.80
CA SER A 115 5.77 13.29 5.34
C SER A 115 6.01 12.30 4.18
N GLY A 116 5.08 12.18 3.24
CA GLY A 116 5.28 11.38 2.02
C GLY A 116 4.22 11.63 0.96
N THR A 117 4.61 11.50 -0.30
CA THR A 117 3.71 11.53 -1.46
C THR A 117 4.14 10.47 -2.46
N ILE A 118 3.27 10.13 -3.41
CA ILE A 118 3.61 9.18 -4.49
C ILE A 118 4.92 9.56 -5.21
N MET A 119 5.16 10.87 -5.39
CA MET A 119 6.35 11.38 -6.09
C MET A 119 7.64 11.26 -5.28
N THR A 120 7.58 11.33 -3.95
CA THR A 120 8.79 11.37 -3.11
C THR A 120 9.20 10.01 -2.56
N CYS A 121 8.24 9.11 -2.30
CA CYS A 121 8.56 7.81 -1.68
C CYS A 121 8.50 6.62 -2.63
N LEU A 122 7.78 6.75 -3.75
CA LEU A 122 7.48 5.61 -4.64
C LEU A 122 8.14 5.72 -6.02
N ASN A 123 8.91 6.79 -6.26
CA ASN A 123 9.69 6.95 -7.47
C ASN A 123 10.62 5.74 -7.67
N GLY A 124 10.40 5.01 -8.75
CA GLY A 124 11.10 3.78 -9.12
C GLY A 124 10.87 2.52 -8.26
N THR A 125 10.00 2.58 -7.24
CA THR A 125 9.68 1.40 -6.41
C THR A 125 8.41 0.69 -6.86
N LEU A 126 7.41 1.42 -7.37
CA LEU A 126 6.18 0.84 -7.91
C LEU A 126 6.36 0.44 -9.37
N GLY A 127 6.23 -0.85 -9.67
CA GLY A 127 6.09 -1.33 -11.04
C GLY A 127 7.35 -1.26 -11.92
N GLU A 128 8.55 -1.07 -11.35
CA GLU A 128 9.78 -1.09 -12.15
C GLU A 128 10.31 -2.51 -12.36
N SER A 129 10.14 -3.03 -13.57
CA SER A 129 10.64 -4.36 -13.95
C SER A 129 12.16 -4.48 -13.81
N LYS A 130 12.94 -3.43 -14.15
CA LYS A 130 14.41 -3.45 -14.09
C LYS A 130 14.95 -3.76 -12.68
N ASN A 131 14.30 -3.23 -11.64
CA ASN A 131 14.69 -3.52 -10.26
C ASN A 131 14.39 -4.98 -9.91
N SER A 132 13.23 -5.49 -10.35
CA SER A 132 12.85 -6.89 -10.18
C SER A 132 13.80 -7.83 -10.92
N GLU A 133 14.22 -7.50 -12.14
CA GLU A 133 15.19 -8.27 -12.91
C GLU A 133 16.56 -8.33 -12.21
N ASN A 134 17.02 -7.21 -11.63
CA ASN A 134 18.29 -7.20 -10.88
C ASN A 134 18.20 -8.07 -9.61
N ILE A 135 17.06 -8.04 -8.91
CA ILE A 135 16.79 -8.93 -7.78
C ILE A 135 16.79 -10.39 -8.23
N ALA A 136 16.14 -10.71 -9.36
CA ALA A 136 16.09 -12.07 -9.90
C ALA A 136 17.47 -12.57 -10.31
N LYS A 137 18.30 -11.74 -10.97
CA LYS A 137 19.70 -12.08 -11.30
C LYS A 137 20.50 -12.41 -10.04
N LEU A 138 20.35 -11.61 -8.99
CA LEU A 138 21.08 -11.78 -7.74
C LEU A 138 20.64 -13.05 -6.98
N ILE A 139 19.34 -13.29 -6.87
CA ILE A 139 18.79 -14.38 -6.05
C ILE A 139 18.82 -15.71 -6.80
N CYS A 140 18.41 -15.71 -8.07
CA CYS A 140 18.22 -16.93 -8.86
C CYS A 140 19.44 -17.28 -9.72
N ASN A 141 20.49 -16.45 -9.73
CA ASN A 141 21.69 -16.61 -10.56
C ASN A 141 21.38 -16.83 -12.05
N ILE A 142 20.36 -16.13 -12.55
CA ILE A 142 19.92 -16.23 -13.95
C ILE A 142 20.60 -15.18 -14.82
N THR A 143 20.90 -15.53 -16.07
CA THR A 143 21.29 -14.57 -17.10
C THR A 143 20.03 -14.18 -17.86
N MET A 144 19.60 -12.93 -17.76
CA MET A 144 18.46 -12.45 -18.56
C MET A 144 18.86 -12.44 -20.04
N PRO A 145 18.00 -12.90 -20.95
CA PRO A 145 18.26 -12.78 -22.39
C PRO A 145 18.48 -11.30 -22.73
N ALA A 146 19.45 -11.02 -23.59
CA ALA A 146 19.73 -9.67 -24.05
C ALA A 146 18.43 -9.06 -24.60
N THR A 147 18.11 -7.85 -24.15
CA THR A 147 16.94 -7.08 -24.61
C THR A 147 16.96 -6.99 -26.13
N GLY A 148 16.18 -7.84 -26.79
CA GLY A 148 16.29 -8.05 -28.23
C GLY A 148 15.45 -9.23 -28.68
N ASN A 149 14.16 -9.22 -28.34
CA ASN A 149 13.08 -9.65 -29.21
C ASN A 149 11.77 -9.32 -28.49
N GLN A 150 11.05 -8.34 -29.04
CA GLN A 150 9.61 -8.34 -28.81
C GLN A 150 9.09 -9.68 -29.34
N LEU A 151 8.38 -10.41 -28.48
CA LEU A 151 7.53 -11.49 -28.95
C LEU A 151 6.38 -10.85 -29.73
N THR A 152 6.57 -10.73 -31.04
CA THR A 152 5.53 -10.76 -32.08
C THR A 152 6.03 -11.65 -33.19
#